data_AF-A0ABD0Q7D8-F1
#
_entry.id   AF-A0ABD0Q7D8-F1
#
_cell.length_a   1.000
_cell.length_b   1.000
_cell.length_c   1.000
_cell.angle_alpha   90.00
_cell.angle_beta   90.00
_cell.angle_gamma   90.00
#
_symmetry.space_group_name_H-M   'P 1'
#
loop_
_entity.id
_entity.type
_entity.pdbx_description
1 polymer ?
#
loop_
_entity_poly.entity_id
_entity_poly.type
_entity_poly.pdbx_seq_one_letter_code
_entity_poly.pdbx_strand_id
1 'polypeptide(L)' 'MSHLNGQRLYGKVIRVTISKHQTVQLPREGQEDQGLTKDFSGSPLHRFKKPGSKNFQNIFPPSATLHLSNIP' A
#
# COMPACT_ATOMS: atom_id res chain seq x y z
N MET A 1 4.15 -2.41 -9.75
CA MET A 1 3.91 -3.88 -9.90
C MET A 1 5.18 -4.70 -9.83
N SER A 2 6.35 -4.12 -10.12
CA SER A 2 7.65 -4.80 -10.20
C SER A 2 8.09 -5.55 -8.93
N HIS A 3 7.69 -5.10 -7.73
CA HIS A 3 8.30 -5.58 -6.49
C HIS A 3 7.50 -6.64 -5.73
N LEU A 4 6.16 -6.64 -5.84
CA LEU A 4 5.29 -7.46 -4.97
C LEU A 4 4.68 -8.68 -5.65
N ASN A 5 4.55 -8.70 -6.98
CA ASN A 5 3.97 -9.85 -7.66
C ASN A 5 4.84 -11.10 -7.44
N GLY A 6 4.25 -12.21 -7.00
CA GLY A 6 4.95 -13.47 -6.73
C GLY A 6 5.61 -13.57 -5.35
N GLN A 7 5.56 -12.52 -4.52
CA GLN A 7 6.09 -12.57 -3.15
C GLN A 7 5.20 -13.42 -2.24
N ARG A 8 5.76 -13.96 -1.14
CA ARG A 8 4.99 -14.72 -0.15
C ARG A 8 4.55 -13.83 1.01
N LEU A 9 3.26 -13.83 1.33
CA LEU A 9 2.68 -13.14 2.47
C LEU A 9 1.77 -14.12 3.22
N TYR A 10 1.97 -14.25 4.54
CA TYR A 10 1.23 -15.19 5.40
C TYR A 10 1.13 -16.61 4.83
N GLY A 11 2.26 -17.12 4.32
CA GLY A 11 2.34 -18.46 3.75
C GLY A 11 1.80 -18.60 2.32
N LYS A 12 1.17 -17.58 1.73
CA LYS A 12 0.60 -17.64 0.37
C LYS A 12 1.35 -16.73 -0.60
N VAL A 13 1.50 -17.17 -1.84
CA VAL A 13 2.08 -16.35 -2.92
C VAL A 13 1.04 -15.34 -3.38
N ILE A 14 1.36 -14.05 -3.35
CA ILE A 14 0.46 -12.98 -3.79
C ILE A 14 0.58 -12.76 -5.30
N ARG A 15 -0.56 -12.49 -5.94
CA ARG A 15 -0.64 -12.12 -7.35
C ARG A 15 -1.07 -10.66 -7.47
N VAL A 16 -0.31 -9.86 -8.22
CA VAL A 16 -0.57 -8.43 -8.41
C VAL A 16 -0.69 -8.14 -9.90
N THR A 17 -1.82 -7.56 -10.31
CA THR A 17 -2.12 -7.16 -11.69
C THR A 17 -2.78 -5.79 -11.72
N ILE A 18 -2.71 -5.07 -12.85
CA ILE A 18 -3.48 -3.83 -13.03
C ILE A 18 -4.97 -4.16 -12.96
N SER A 19 -5.73 -3.40 -12.17
CA SER A 19 -7.18 -3.52 -12.11
C SER A 19 -7.81 -3.10 -13.44
N LYS A 20 -8.91 -3.76 -13.82
CA LYS A 20 -9.77 -3.30 -14.92
C LYS A 20 -10.68 -2.13 -14.50
N HIS A 21 -10.85 -1.92 -13.19
CA HIS A 21 -11.64 -0.83 -12.63
C HIS A 21 -10.75 0.39 -12.38
N GLN A 22 -11.23 1.57 -12.77
CA GLN A 22 -10.49 2.83 -12.64
C GLN A 22 -10.42 3.34 -11.19
N THR A 23 -11.49 3.12 -10.42
CA THR A 23 -11.61 3.61 -9.04
C THR A 23 -12.25 2.55 -8.15
N VAL A 24 -12.01 2.65 -6.84
CA VAL A 24 -12.70 1.88 -5.81
C VAL A 24 -13.83 2.76 -5.28
N GLN A 25 -15.06 2.26 -5.29
CA GLN A 25 -16.21 2.97 -4.74
C GLN A 25 -16.28 2.75 -3.23
N LEU A 26 -16.52 3.82 -2.48
CA LEU A 26 -16.76 3.70 -1.04
C LEU A 26 -18.20 3.27 -0.80
N PRO A 27 -18.46 2.47 0.25
CA PRO A 27 -19.81 2.15 0.69
C PRO A 27 -20.60 3.41 1.01
N ARG A 28 -21.91 3.37 0.79
CA ARG A 28 -22.78 4.48 1.21
C ARG A 28 -22.84 4.55 2.73
N GLU A 29 -23.05 5.74 3.26
CA GLU A 29 -23.32 5.90 4.69
C GLU A 29 -24.51 5.03 5.11
N GLY A 30 -24.35 4.28 6.19
CA GLY A 30 -25.36 3.32 6.68
C GLY A 30 -25.36 1.96 5.99
N GLN A 31 -24.50 1.71 5.00
CA GLN A 31 -24.30 0.38 4.42
C GLN A 31 -23.24 -0.39 5.21
N GLU A 32 -23.57 -1.60 5.66
CA GLU A 32 -22.59 -2.48 6.29
C GLU A 32 -21.58 -2.99 5.25
N ASP A 33 -20.31 -2.63 5.45
CA ASP A 33 -19.18 -3.03 4.59
C ASP A 33 -18.25 -4.04 5.29
N GLN A 34 -18.57 -4.42 6.54
CA GLN A 34 -17.77 -5.35 7.37
C GLN A 34 -16.29 -4.92 7.52
N GLY A 35 -15.97 -3.65 7.24
CA GLY A 35 -14.61 -3.12 7.26
C GLY A 35 -13.72 -3.59 6.10
N LEU A 36 -14.32 -4.06 5.00
CA LEU A 36 -13.59 -4.54 3.82
C LEU A 36 -13.08 -3.41 2.93
N THR A 37 -13.68 -2.22 3.05
CA THR A 37 -13.33 -1.01 2.31
C THR A 37 -12.89 0.09 3.28
N LYS A 38 -11.76 0.73 2.97
CA LYS A 38 -11.21 1.79 3.82
C LYS A 38 -10.56 2.88 3.00
N ASP A 39 -10.92 4.14 3.28
CA ASP A 39 -10.28 5.32 2.70
C ASP A 39 -9.03 5.71 3.49
N PHE A 40 -7.91 5.83 2.79
CA PHE A 40 -6.63 6.28 3.34
C PHE A 40 -6.18 7.62 2.77
N SER A 41 -6.96 8.29 1.92
CA SER A 41 -6.57 9.52 1.22
C SER A 41 -6.06 10.63 2.15
N GLY A 42 -6.63 10.72 3.36
CA GLY A 42 -6.24 11.69 4.40
C GLY A 42 -5.09 11.27 5.32
N SER A 43 -4.49 10.09 5.13
CA SER A 43 -3.50 9.55 6.07
C SER A 43 -2.28 10.46 6.24
N PRO A 44 -1.90 10.85 7.48
CA PRO A 44 -0.69 11.62 7.74
C PRO A 44 0.60 10.80 7.53
N LEU A 45 0.48 9.47 7.44
CA LEU A 45 1.62 8.55 7.34
C LEU A 45 2.03 8.21 5.90
N HIS A 46 1.43 8.86 4.90
CA HIS A 46 1.80 8.68 3.49
C HIS A 46 3.22 9.18 3.19
N ARG A 47 4.10 8.27 2.74
CA ARG A 47 5.51 8.60 2.45
C ARG A 47 5.72 9.35 1.13
N PHE A 48 4.75 9.33 0.22
CA PHE A 48 4.87 9.89 -1.13
C PHE A 48 3.92 11.08 -1.39
N LYS A 49 3.46 11.77 -0.34
CA LYS A 49 2.54 12.92 -0.46
C LYS A 49 3.18 14.16 -1.07
N LYS A 50 4.48 14.36 -0.83
CA LYS A 50 5.23 15.55 -1.30
C LYS A 50 6.07 15.20 -2.53
N PRO A 51 5.90 15.89 -3.67
CA PRO A 51 6.81 15.79 -4.80
C PRO A 51 8.26 16.08 -4.38
N GLY A 52 9.23 15.37 -4.95
CA GLY A 52 10.65 15.54 -4.64
C GLY A 52 11.08 15.07 -3.25
N SER A 53 10.20 14.38 -2.50
CA SER A 53 10.59 13.77 -1.23
C SER A 53 11.74 12.78 -1.39
N LYS A 54 12.72 12.82 -0.48
CA LYS A 54 13.81 11.82 -0.41
C LYS A 54 13.29 10.38 -0.29
N ASN A 55 12.03 10.19 0.14
CA ASN A 55 11.40 8.88 0.20
C ASN A 55 11.37 8.15 -1.15
N PHE A 56 11.33 8.86 -2.28
CA PHE A 56 11.39 8.23 -3.62
C PHE A 56 12.75 7.55 -3.89
N GLN A 57 13.81 8.01 -3.24
CA GLN A 57 15.14 7.37 -3.32
C GLN A 57 15.23 6.10 -2.45
N ASN A 58 14.24 5.88 -1.57
CA ASN A 58 14.23 4.77 -0.62
C ASN A 58 13.27 3.63 -1.02
N ILE A 59 13.00 3.48 -2.32
CA ILE A 59 12.18 2.39 -2.87
C ILE A 59 13.11 1.27 -3.36
N PHE A 60 13.09 0.13 -2.68
CA PHE A 60 13.96 -1.02 -2.97
C PHE A 60 13.15 -2.31 -3.16
N PRO A 61 13.70 -3.33 -3.85
CA PRO A 61 13.13 -4.66 -3.86
C PRO A 61 12.99 -5.25 -2.45
N PRO A 62 12.06 -6.19 -2.21
CA PRO A 62 11.94 -6.90 -0.94
C PRO A 62 13.25 -7.60 -0.56
N SER A 63 13.62 -7.53 0.71
CA SER A 63 14.82 -8.12 1.29
C SER A 63 14.54 -8.60 2.71
N ALA A 64 15.37 -9.54 3.20
CA ALA A 64 15.36 -9.95 4.60
C ALA A 64 15.90 -8.85 5.54
N THR A 65 16.65 -7.88 5.02
CA THR A 65 17.20 -6.76 5.79
C THR A 65 16.23 -5.57 5.76
N LEU A 66 15.92 -5.03 6.95
CA LEU A 66 15.05 -3.87 7.11
C LEU A 66 15.84 -2.63 7.52
N HIS A 67 15.56 -1.50 6.88
CA HIS A 67 16.01 -0.19 7.33
C HIS A 67 14.96 0.41 8.29
N LEU A 68 15.37 0.69 9.53
CA LEU A 68 14.52 1.30 10.55
C LEU A 68 14.83 2.79 10.69
N SER A 69 13.80 3.61 10.85
CA SER A 69 13.90 5.07 10.99
C SER A 69 12.81 5.58 11.93
N ASN A 70 13.01 6.75 12.53
CA ASN A 70 12.03 7.37 13.44
C ASN A 70 11.76 6.53 14.72
N ILE A 71 12.84 5.97 15.29
CA ILE A 71 12.82 5.34 16.62
C ILE A 71 12.86 6.46 17.67
N PRO A 72 11.97 6.46 18.69
CA PRO A 72 11.93 7.48 19.74
C PRO A 72 13.12 7.39 20.70
#